data_AF-A0A914F3M6-F1
#
_entry.id   AF-A0A914F3M6-F1
#
_cell.length_a   1.000
_cell.length_b   1.000
_cell.length_c   1.000
_cell.angle_alpha   90.00
_cell.angle_beta   90.00
_cell.angle_gamma   90.00
#
_symmetry.space_group_name_H-M   'P 1'
#
loop_
_entity.id
_entity.type
_entity.pdbx_description
1 polymer ?
#
loop_
_entity_poly.entity_id
_entity_poly.type
_entity_poly.pdbx_seq_one_letter_code
_entity_poly.pdbx_strand_id
1 'polypeptide(L)'
;MLLQRLAPSLQFTARRMASVFSGVPLKRNGGGSEDSSKLSNKVVGVYFSAHWCPPCRNFTPILKDFYDEISDDDFEIVFVSLDRSEGDLNTYLKEAHGKWLYVPFGDKNIESLSEKFGVSGIPALIILKPDGTVITKEGRAAVQSKPPKAALSSWKA
;
A
#
# COMPACT_ATOMS: atom_id res chain seq x y z
N MET A 1 -14.06 3.09 30.39
CA MET A 1 -13.04 2.81 29.35
C MET A 1 -12.70 4.12 28.66
N LEU A 2 -11.48 4.63 28.86
CA LEU A 2 -11.04 5.93 28.32
C LEU A 2 -10.99 5.86 26.79
N LEU A 3 -11.93 6.52 26.11
CA LEU A 3 -11.69 7.01 24.75
C LEU A 3 -10.72 8.19 24.88
N GLN A 4 -9.41 7.92 24.80
CA GLN A 4 -8.44 8.99 24.62
C GLN A 4 -8.76 9.69 23.30
N ARG A 5 -9.22 10.94 23.38
CA ARG A 5 -9.44 11.79 22.21
C ARG A 5 -8.07 12.06 21.58
N LEU A 6 -7.91 11.66 20.32
CA LEU A 6 -6.71 11.97 19.55
C LEU A 6 -6.50 13.50 19.50
N ALA A 7 -5.24 13.93 19.50
CA ALA A 7 -4.93 15.34 19.30
C ALA A 7 -5.53 15.84 17.96
N PRO A 8 -5.98 17.11 17.84
CA PRO A 8 -6.61 17.62 16.63
C PRO A 8 -5.78 17.43 15.35
N SER A 9 -4.45 17.52 15.46
CA SER A 9 -3.51 17.25 14.35
C SER A 9 -3.52 15.79 13.91
N LEU A 10 -3.57 14.83 14.84
CA LEU A 10 -3.71 13.41 14.55
C LEU A 10 -5.06 13.11 13.90
N GLN A 11 -6.14 13.75 14.37
CA GLN A 11 -7.48 13.55 13.82
C GLN A 11 -7.62 14.10 12.40
N PHE A 12 -6.94 15.20 12.08
CA PHE A 12 -6.87 15.75 10.73
C PHE A 12 -6.07 14.86 9.77
N THR A 13 -4.91 14.39 10.22
CA THR A 13 -4.03 13.45 9.50
C THR A 13 -4.78 12.16 9.15
N ALA A 14 -5.44 11.57 10.16
CA ALA A 14 -6.24 10.36 9.99
C ALA A 14 -7.35 10.50 8.94
N ARG A 15 -8.05 11.64 8.95
CA ARG A 15 -9.11 11.93 7.96
C ARG A 15 -8.59 12.02 6.54
N ARG A 16 -7.37 12.52 6.33
CA ARG A 16 -6.80 12.67 4.98
C ARG A 16 -6.27 11.34 4.42
N MET A 17 -5.58 10.53 5.22
CA MET A 17 -5.20 9.18 4.75
C MET A 17 -6.43 8.33 4.45
N ALA A 18 -7.41 8.31 5.36
CA ALA A 18 -8.65 7.57 5.14
C ALA A 18 -9.40 8.07 3.90
N SER A 19 -9.37 9.37 3.58
CA SER A 19 -10.01 9.89 2.38
C SER A 19 -9.35 9.44 1.08
N VAL A 20 -8.06 9.03 1.10
CA VAL A 20 -7.40 8.45 -0.07
C VAL A 20 -8.09 7.16 -0.50
N PHE A 21 -8.54 6.37 0.46
CA PHE A 21 -9.16 5.05 0.27
C PHE A 21 -10.65 5.03 0.68
N SER A 22 -11.29 6.19 0.74
CA SER A 22 -12.71 6.28 1.11
C SER A 22 -13.57 5.55 0.08
N GLY A 23 -14.33 4.55 0.53
CA GLY A 23 -15.14 3.71 -0.35
C GLY A 23 -14.34 2.65 -1.13
N VAL A 24 -13.05 2.48 -0.84
CA VAL A 24 -12.21 1.41 -1.37
C VAL A 24 -12.27 0.22 -0.39
N PRO A 25 -12.80 -0.95 -0.81
CA PRO A 25 -12.73 -2.12 0.05
C PRO A 25 -11.27 -2.60 0.16
N LEU A 26 -10.81 -2.84 1.39
CA LEU A 26 -9.48 -3.37 1.67
C LEU A 26 -9.61 -4.75 2.31
N LYS A 27 -8.86 -5.72 1.79
CA LYS A 27 -8.73 -7.07 2.36
C LYS A 27 -7.28 -7.32 2.73
N ARG A 28 -7.04 -8.07 3.81
CA ARG A 28 -5.70 -8.51 4.18
C ARG A 28 -5.38 -9.84 3.51
N ASN A 29 -4.18 -9.95 2.93
CA ASN A 29 -3.71 -11.22 2.40
C ASN A 29 -3.55 -12.22 3.56
N GLY A 30 -4.24 -13.35 3.47
CA GLY A 30 -4.34 -14.33 4.56
C GLY A 30 -5.51 -14.13 5.53
N GLY A 31 -6.36 -13.11 5.35
CA GLY A 31 -7.71 -13.08 5.90
C GLY A 31 -8.18 -11.75 6.51
N GLY A 32 -9.49 -11.49 6.37
CA GLY A 32 -10.20 -10.36 6.97
C GLY A 32 -10.32 -9.13 6.05
N SER A 33 -11.38 -8.36 6.26
CA SER A 33 -11.51 -7.00 5.71
C SER A 33 -10.86 -6.00 6.68
N GLU A 34 -10.30 -4.92 6.14
CA GLU A 34 -9.68 -3.85 6.92
C GLU A 34 -10.36 -2.51 6.62
N ASP A 35 -10.53 -1.68 7.66
CA ASP A 35 -11.05 -0.33 7.49
C ASP A 35 -9.92 0.66 7.13
N SER A 36 -10.16 1.53 6.15
CA SER A 36 -9.16 2.53 5.71
C SER A 36 -8.66 3.46 6.83
N SER A 37 -9.43 3.67 7.90
CA SER A 37 -8.99 4.44 9.07
C SER A 37 -7.78 3.82 9.77
N LYS A 38 -7.54 2.51 9.62
CA LYS A 38 -6.37 1.80 10.16
C LYS A 38 -5.06 2.13 9.46
N LEU A 39 -5.14 2.76 8.29
CA LEU A 39 -3.98 3.31 7.57
C LEU A 39 -3.51 4.64 8.14
N SER A 40 -4.35 5.30 8.96
CA SER A 40 -4.00 6.58 9.59
C SER A 40 -2.73 6.45 10.42
N ASN A 41 -1.90 7.51 10.39
CA ASN A 41 -0.62 7.57 11.10
C ASN A 41 0.50 6.66 10.56
N LYS A 42 0.25 5.88 9.50
CA LYS A 42 1.25 5.03 8.85
C LYS A 42 1.76 5.65 7.56
N VAL A 43 3.01 5.38 7.19
CA VAL A 43 3.43 5.53 5.80
C VAL A 43 2.72 4.43 4.99
N VAL A 44 2.17 4.77 3.83
CA VAL A 44 1.45 3.79 3.00
C VAL A 44 2.11 3.67 1.63
N GLY A 45 2.48 2.45 1.25
CA GLY A 45 2.89 2.11 -0.10
C GLY A 45 1.70 1.66 -0.94
N VAL A 46 1.27 2.45 -1.92
CA VAL A 46 0.27 2.02 -2.92
C VAL A 46 1.01 1.30 -4.03
N TYR A 47 0.84 -0.01 -4.07
CA TYR A 47 1.59 -0.89 -4.96
C TYR A 47 0.74 -1.31 -6.15
N PHE A 48 1.11 -0.90 -7.36
CA PHE A 48 0.45 -1.29 -8.60
C PHE A 48 1.27 -2.34 -9.30
N SER A 49 0.66 -3.49 -9.56
CA SER A 49 1.37 -4.67 -10.06
C SER A 49 0.44 -5.72 -10.65
N ALA A 50 1.00 -6.74 -11.29
CA ALA A 50 0.25 -7.87 -11.81
C ALA A 50 1.11 -9.12 -11.94
N HIS A 51 0.48 -10.29 -11.83
CA HIS A 51 1.11 -11.60 -11.95
C HIS A 51 1.74 -11.85 -13.31
N TRP A 52 1.06 -11.40 -14.37
CA TRP A 52 1.50 -11.59 -15.76
C TRP A 52 2.70 -10.72 -16.14
N CYS A 53 3.08 -9.75 -15.30
CA CYS A 53 4.15 -8.79 -15.54
C CYS A 53 5.50 -9.33 -15.01
N PRO A 54 6.50 -9.64 -15.88
CA PRO A 54 7.78 -10.17 -15.42
C PRO A 54 8.56 -9.25 -14.44
N PRO A 55 8.74 -7.94 -14.69
CA PRO A 55 9.45 -7.09 -13.73
C PRO A 55 8.70 -6.96 -12.40
N CYS A 56 7.38 -7.13 -12.39
CA CYS A 56 6.55 -7.16 -11.20
C CYS A 56 6.86 -8.38 -10.33
N ARG A 57 6.89 -9.57 -10.94
CA ARG A 57 7.25 -10.81 -10.23
C ARG A 57 8.67 -10.78 -9.66
N ASN A 58 9.59 -10.04 -10.28
CA ASN A 58 10.93 -9.84 -9.73
C ASN A 58 10.96 -8.87 -8.54
N PHE A 59 10.10 -7.85 -8.55
CA PHE A 59 10.09 -6.82 -7.52
C PHE A 59 9.30 -7.20 -6.27
N THR A 60 8.17 -7.92 -6.41
CA THR A 60 7.32 -8.27 -5.26
C THR A 60 8.05 -9.00 -4.12
N PRO A 61 8.91 -10.00 -4.37
CA PRO A 61 9.66 -10.65 -3.30
C PRO A 61 10.57 -9.67 -2.54
N ILE A 62 11.22 -8.75 -3.25
CA ILE A 62 12.06 -7.70 -2.64
C ILE A 62 11.21 -6.78 -1.77
N LEU A 63 10.02 -6.39 -2.26
CA LEU A 63 9.08 -5.58 -1.48
C LEU A 63 8.54 -6.32 -0.26
N LYS A 64 8.36 -7.64 -0.37
CA LYS A 64 7.98 -8.52 0.74
C LYS A 64 9.03 -8.52 1.83
N ASP A 65 10.30 -8.76 1.47
CA ASP A 65 11.39 -8.76 2.44
C ASP A 65 11.54 -7.37 3.10
N PHE A 66 11.40 -6.30 2.33
CA PHE A 66 11.39 -4.93 2.85
C PHE A 66 10.25 -4.71 3.86
N TYR A 67 9.05 -5.18 3.55
CA TYR A 67 7.87 -5.06 4.42
C TYR A 67 8.07 -5.82 5.73
N ASP A 68 8.59 -7.04 5.66
CA ASP A 68 8.79 -7.91 6.84
C ASP A 68 9.84 -7.35 7.83
N GLU A 69 10.71 -6.43 7.41
CA GLU A 69 11.69 -5.75 8.27
C GLU A 69 11.14 -4.51 9.00
N ILE A 70 9.93 -4.06 8.65
CA ILE A 70 9.31 -2.85 9.20
C ILE A 70 8.11 -3.24 10.07
N SER A 71 7.90 -2.49 11.16
CA SER A 71 6.71 -2.68 12.00
C SER A 71 5.42 -2.33 11.24
N ASP A 72 4.41 -3.18 11.36
CA ASP A 72 3.05 -2.94 10.85
C ASP A 72 2.42 -1.64 11.39
N ASP A 73 2.90 -1.12 12.53
CA ASP A 73 2.44 0.15 13.09
C ASP A 73 2.98 1.37 12.34
N ASP A 74 4.04 1.21 11.56
CA ASP A 74 4.77 2.30 10.91
C ASP A 74 4.58 2.35 9.39
N PHE A 75 4.41 1.19 8.75
CA PHE A 75 4.29 1.05 7.31
C PHE A 75 3.23 0.01 6.96
N GLU A 76 2.43 0.30 5.94
CA GLU A 76 1.46 -0.64 5.38
C GLU A 76 1.50 -0.56 3.85
N ILE A 77 1.18 -1.67 3.18
CA ILE A 77 1.06 -1.71 1.72
C ILE A 77 -0.41 -1.92 1.36
N VAL A 78 -0.89 -1.13 0.39
CA VAL A 78 -2.16 -1.37 -0.29
C VAL A 78 -1.85 -1.78 -1.72
N PHE A 79 -1.99 -3.07 -2.00
CA PHE A 79 -1.82 -3.64 -3.32
C PHE A 79 -3.06 -3.39 -4.19
N VAL A 80 -2.83 -2.77 -5.34
CA VAL A 80 -3.80 -2.53 -6.39
C VAL A 80 -3.40 -3.40 -7.58
N SER A 81 -4.10 -4.53 -7.72
CA SER A 81 -3.81 -5.49 -8.78
C SER A 81 -4.35 -5.01 -10.13
N LEU A 82 -3.50 -5.13 -11.16
CA LEU A 82 -3.85 -4.99 -12.57
C LEU A 82 -3.89 -6.37 -13.28
N ASP A 83 -4.12 -7.43 -12.51
CA ASP A 83 -4.36 -8.75 -13.04
C ASP A 83 -5.64 -8.78 -13.87
N ARG A 84 -5.73 -9.76 -14.78
CA ARG A 84 -6.85 -9.88 -15.72
C ARG A 84 -7.94 -10.83 -15.21
N SER A 85 -7.67 -11.55 -14.13
CA SER A 85 -8.61 -12.44 -13.48
C SER A 85 -8.38 -12.47 -11.97
N GLU A 86 -9.44 -12.80 -11.21
CA GLU A 86 -9.33 -13.04 -9.77
C GLU A 86 -8.39 -14.23 -9.47
N GLY A 87 -8.35 -15.23 -10.36
CA GLY A 87 -7.43 -16.37 -10.25
C GLY A 87 -5.97 -15.96 -10.31
N ASP A 88 -5.60 -15.06 -11.22
CA ASP A 88 -4.24 -14.52 -11.32
C ASP A 88 -3.85 -13.71 -10.08
N LEU A 89 -4.77 -12.85 -9.60
CA LEU A 89 -4.60 -12.11 -8.34
C LEU A 89 -4.31 -13.07 -7.18
N ASN A 90 -5.17 -14.08 -7.00
CA ASN A 90 -5.06 -15.03 -5.89
C ASN A 90 -3.78 -15.86 -5.96
N THR A 91 -3.37 -16.25 -7.16
CA THR A 91 -2.11 -16.96 -7.40
C THR A 91 -0.93 -16.09 -6.97
N TYR A 92 -0.90 -14.83 -7.42
CA TYR A 92 0.19 -13.91 -7.11
C TYR A 92 0.29 -13.59 -5.62
N LEU A 93 -0.85 -13.31 -4.98
CA LEU A 93 -0.95 -13.10 -3.53
C LEU A 93 -0.38 -14.28 -2.74
N LYS A 94 -0.63 -15.51 -3.19
CA LYS A 94 -0.16 -16.72 -2.53
C LYS A 94 1.33 -16.98 -2.74
N GLU A 95 1.85 -16.71 -3.93
CA GLU A 95 3.20 -17.10 -4.32
C GLU A 95 4.28 -16.11 -3.88
N ALA A 96 3.98 -14.81 -3.89
CA ALA A 96 5.02 -13.79 -3.76
C ALA A 96 4.75 -12.70 -2.70
N HIS A 97 3.51 -12.52 -2.24
CA HIS A 97 3.14 -11.36 -1.42
C HIS A 97 3.32 -11.59 0.09
N GLY A 98 3.47 -10.49 0.83
CA GLY A 98 3.36 -10.45 2.29
C GLY A 98 1.91 -10.40 2.78
N LYS A 99 1.73 -10.29 4.10
CA LYS A 99 0.41 -10.19 4.77
C LYS A 99 -0.18 -8.76 4.76
N TRP A 100 0.08 -8.00 3.70
CA TRP A 100 -0.41 -6.63 3.55
C TRP A 100 -1.82 -6.58 2.95
N LEU A 101 -2.35 -5.36 2.79
CA LEU A 101 -3.69 -5.13 2.27
C LEU A 101 -3.74 -5.13 0.75
N TYR A 102 -4.90 -5.43 0.18
CA TYR A 102 -5.16 -5.34 -1.25
C TYR A 102 -6.60 -4.92 -1.54
N VAL A 103 -6.81 -4.33 -2.72
CA VAL A 103 -8.14 -4.05 -3.27
C VAL A 103 -8.65 -5.31 -3.99
N PRO A 104 -9.86 -5.81 -3.67
CA PRO A 104 -10.47 -6.95 -4.35
C PRO A 104 -10.53 -6.79 -5.87
N PHE A 105 -10.40 -7.91 -6.58
CA PHE A 105 -10.49 -7.95 -8.03
C PHE A 105 -11.81 -7.37 -8.55
N GLY A 106 -11.75 -6.63 -9.66
CA GLY A 106 -12.93 -6.07 -10.32
C GLY A 106 -13.56 -4.86 -9.62
N ASP A 107 -12.97 -4.37 -8.52
CA ASP A 107 -13.45 -3.17 -7.85
C ASP A 107 -13.20 -1.92 -8.71
N LYS A 108 -14.24 -1.09 -8.86
CA LYS A 108 -14.20 0.13 -9.69
C LYS A 108 -13.14 1.14 -9.26
N ASN A 109 -12.70 1.11 -8.00
CA ASN A 109 -11.72 2.06 -7.49
C ASN A 109 -10.30 1.77 -8.02
N ILE A 110 -10.04 0.60 -8.60
CA ILE A 110 -8.72 0.25 -9.18
C ILE A 110 -8.33 1.24 -10.28
N GLU A 111 -9.26 1.54 -11.18
CA GLU A 111 -9.03 2.51 -12.27
C GLU A 111 -8.84 3.92 -11.71
N SER A 112 -9.73 4.36 -10.82
CA SER A 112 -9.64 5.68 -10.19
C SER A 112 -8.35 5.88 -9.39
N LEU A 113 -7.85 4.83 -8.72
CA LEU A 113 -6.56 4.87 -8.00
C LEU A 113 -5.39 4.99 -8.99
N SER A 114 -5.43 4.24 -10.10
CA SER A 114 -4.39 4.29 -11.14
C SER A 114 -4.31 5.69 -11.77
N GLU A 115 -5.46 6.28 -12.10
CA GLU A 115 -5.56 7.64 -12.62
C GLU A 115 -5.09 8.68 -11.60
N LYS A 116 -5.60 8.61 -10.36
CA LYS A 116 -5.26 9.53 -9.27
C LYS A 116 -3.76 9.61 -9.03
N PHE A 117 -3.05 8.48 -9.12
CA PHE A 117 -1.61 8.45 -8.93
C PHE A 117 -0.81 8.57 -10.24
N GLY A 118 -1.49 8.65 -11.40
CA GLY A 118 -0.86 8.78 -12.72
C GLY A 118 0.00 7.58 -13.09
N VAL A 119 -0.50 6.37 -12.80
CA VAL A 119 0.21 5.11 -13.07
C VAL A 119 0.04 4.75 -14.55
N SER A 120 1.14 4.81 -15.30
CA SER A 120 1.20 4.43 -16.72
C SER A 120 2.01 3.15 -16.98
N GLY A 121 2.63 2.57 -15.96
CA GLY A 121 3.43 1.36 -16.06
C GLY A 121 3.61 0.67 -14.70
N ILE A 122 3.93 -0.62 -14.74
CA ILE A 122 4.11 -1.47 -13.55
C ILE A 122 5.44 -2.25 -13.59
N PRO A 123 6.04 -2.60 -12.44
CA PRO A 123 5.57 -2.30 -11.08
C PRO A 123 5.78 -0.83 -10.70
N ALA A 124 4.80 -0.23 -10.04
CA ALA A 124 4.87 1.12 -9.48
C ALA A 124 4.54 1.09 -7.98
N LEU A 125 5.31 1.81 -7.18
CA LEU A 125 5.12 1.90 -5.74
C LEU A 125 5.11 3.37 -5.34
N ILE A 126 3.92 3.87 -4.99
CA ILE A 126 3.70 5.26 -4.59
C ILE A 126 3.72 5.33 -3.06
N ILE A 127 4.59 6.15 -2.49
CA ILE A 127 4.72 6.28 -1.05
C ILE A 127 3.94 7.50 -0.58
N LEU A 128 3.03 7.30 0.37
CA LEU A 128 2.21 8.32 1.01
C LEU A 128 2.69 8.57 2.44
N LYS A 129 2.71 9.85 2.85
CA LYS A 129 2.86 10.26 4.25
C LYS A 129 1.68 9.77 5.09
N PRO A 130 1.80 9.75 6.42
CA PRO A 130 0.69 9.52 7.35
C PRO A 130 -0.59 10.33 7.11
N ASP A 131 -0.48 11.49 6.46
CA ASP A 131 -1.61 12.35 6.12
C ASP A 131 -2.15 12.14 4.69
N GLY A 132 -1.71 11.10 3.98
CA GLY A 132 -2.14 10.78 2.61
C GLY A 132 -1.45 11.59 1.51
N THR A 133 -0.55 12.52 1.84
CA THR A 133 0.22 13.28 0.84
C THR A 133 1.24 12.37 0.14
N VAL A 134 1.38 12.48 -1.18
CA VAL A 134 2.40 11.74 -1.94
C VAL A 134 3.80 12.25 -1.60
N ILE A 135 4.66 11.36 -1.12
CA ILE A 135 6.09 11.63 -0.88
C ILE A 135 6.87 11.44 -2.17
N THR A 136 6.68 10.28 -2.80
CA THR A 136 7.42 9.90 -4.01
C THR A 136 6.64 8.88 -4.81
N LYS A 137 6.80 8.95 -6.13
CA LYS A 137 6.37 7.91 -7.07
C LYS A 137 7.48 6.89 -7.37
N GLU A 138 8.69 7.15 -6.89
CA GLU A 138 9.89 6.33 -7.06
C GLU A 138 10.11 5.34 -5.91
N GLY A 139 9.02 4.91 -5.25
CA GLY A 139 9.10 4.00 -4.09
C GLY A 139 9.83 2.70 -4.44
N ARG A 140 9.66 2.20 -5.67
CA ARG A 140 10.38 1.03 -6.17
C ARG A 140 11.89 1.22 -6.10
N ALA A 141 12.41 2.32 -6.66
CA ALA A 141 13.84 2.61 -6.65
C ALA A 141 14.35 2.79 -5.22
N ALA A 142 13.57 3.43 -4.34
CA ALA A 142 13.92 3.61 -2.94
C ALA A 142 14.03 2.27 -2.18
N VAL A 143 13.08 1.35 -2.38
CA VAL A 143 13.11 -0.01 -1.78
C VAL A 143 14.34 -0.79 -2.24
N GLN A 144 14.74 -0.66 -3.50
CA GLN A 144 15.89 -1.39 -4.05
C GLN A 144 17.26 -0.79 -3.69
N SER A 145 17.31 0.49 -3.28
CA SER A 145 18.56 1.21 -3.07
C SER A 145 18.87 1.55 -1.61
N LYS A 146 17.92 1.37 -0.69
CA LYS A 146 18.08 1.73 0.72
C LYS A 146 17.64 0.59 1.64
N PRO A 147 18.31 0.40 2.79
CA PRO A 147 17.80 -0.46 3.85
C PRO A 147 16.39 -0.03 4.31
N PRO A 148 15.51 -0.97 4.71
CA PRO A 148 14.11 -0.65 5.01
C PRO A 148 13.89 0.47 6.02
N LYS A 149 14.60 0.41 7.16
CA LYS A 149 14.52 1.45 8.20
C LYS A 149 14.98 2.82 7.71
N ALA A 150 16.02 2.87 6.87
CA ALA A 150 16.52 4.13 6.32
C ALA A 150 15.55 4.75 5.31
N ALA A 151 14.94 3.93 4.45
CA ALA A 151 13.88 4.37 3.54
C ALA A 151 12.69 4.93 4.32
N LEU A 152 12.19 4.19 5.32
CA LEU A 152 11.07 4.60 6.17
C LEU A 152 11.33 5.92 6.90
N SER A 153 12.53 6.10 7.48
CA SER A 153 12.90 7.36 8.13
C SER A 153 12.82 8.54 7.16
N SER A 154 13.24 8.36 5.90
CA SER A 154 13.15 9.41 4.88
C SER A 154 11.72 9.72 4.43
N TRP A 155 10.77 8.80 4.67
CA TRP A 155 9.35 8.96 4.32
C TRP A 155 8.51 9.57 5.44
N LYS A 156 8.96 9.43 6.69
CA LYS A 156 8.32 10.06 7.86
C LYS A 156 8.70 11.54 8.03
N ALA A 157 9.77 11.99 7.38
CA ALA A 157 10.30 13.36 7.46
C ALA A 157 9.42 14.41 6.77
#